data_AF-A0A0R3PRD0-F1
#
_entry.id   AF-A0A0R3PRD0-F1
#
_cell.length_a   1.000
_cell.length_b   1.000
_cell.length_c   1.000
_cell.angle_alpha   90.00
_cell.angle_beta   90.00
_cell.angle_gamma   90.00
#
_symmetry.space_group_name_H-M   'P 1'
#
loop_
_entity.id
_entity.type
_entity.pdbx_description
1 polymer ?
#
loop_
_entity_poly.entity_id
_entity_poly.type
_entity_poly.pdbx_seq_one_letter_code
_entity_poly.pdbx_strand_id
1 'polypeptide(L)'
;MDFWVALQLRTARASGLRDDLTAHLEASRFHFPTDVVDSRSGLEDIKRMQSEHEVMKPYDHFFFVNKAKYERRPHNRRVLYWDKLSIKYPFTFEYEELVNDWLAAKV
;
A
#
# COMPACT_ATOMS: atom_id res chain seq x y z
N MET A 1 12.77 -30.53 2.47
CA MET A 1 12.18 -30.23 1.15
C MET A 1 11.16 -31.29 0.73
N ASP A 2 11.40 -32.56 1.04
CA ASP A 2 10.57 -33.68 0.60
C ASP A 2 9.08 -33.55 0.97
N PHE A 3 8.78 -33.00 2.14
CA PHE A 3 7.39 -32.72 2.55
C PHE A 3 6.69 -31.66 1.68
N TRP A 4 7.38 -30.57 1.35
CA TRP A 4 6.83 -29.50 0.50
C TRP A 4 6.61 -30.01 -0.93
N VAL A 5 7.56 -30.78 -1.45
CA VAL A 5 7.44 -31.43 -2.76
C VAL A 5 6.26 -32.41 -2.78
N ALA A 6 6.08 -33.21 -1.73
CA ALA A 6 4.96 -34.14 -1.61
C ALA A 6 3.59 -33.43 -1.60
N LEU A 7 3.50 -32.25 -0.96
CA LEU A 7 2.27 -31.43 -0.96
C LEU A 7 1.97 -30.87 -2.36
N GLN A 8 2.99 -30.36 -3.06
CA GLN A 8 2.85 -29.78 -4.40
C GLN A 8 2.46 -30.83 -5.45
N LEU A 9 2.98 -32.06 -5.35
CA LEU A 9 2.71 -33.12 -6.31
C LEU A 9 1.29 -33.72 -6.20
N ARG A 10 0.56 -33.45 -5.12
CA ARG A 10 -0.73 -34.11 -4.85
C ARG A 10 -1.93 -33.18 -4.93
N THR A 11 -1.97 -32.12 -4.12
CA THR A 11 -3.20 -31.32 -3.95
C THR A 11 -2.97 -29.85 -3.62
N ALA A 12 -1.79 -29.46 -3.10
CA ALA A 12 -1.58 -28.10 -2.63
C ALA A 12 -1.03 -27.19 -3.73
N ARG A 13 -1.51 -25.95 -3.77
CA ARG A 13 -0.92 -24.87 -4.56
C ARG A 13 -0.13 -23.94 -3.64
N ALA A 14 1.01 -23.46 -4.13
CA ALA A 14 1.77 -22.44 -3.43
C ALA A 14 1.12 -21.07 -3.65
N SER A 15 0.88 -20.34 -2.57
CA SER A 15 0.41 -18.95 -2.58
C SER A 15 1.56 -18.00 -2.32
N GLY A 16 1.57 -16.86 -2.99
CA GLY A 16 2.56 -15.80 -2.77
C GLY A 16 2.10 -14.80 -1.72
N LEU A 17 2.94 -13.80 -1.42
CA LEU A 17 2.59 -12.69 -0.52
C LEU A 17 1.31 -11.96 -0.96
N ARG A 18 1.09 -11.83 -2.26
CA ARG A 18 -0.12 -11.19 -2.80
C ARG A 18 -1.40 -11.94 -2.43
N ASP A 19 -1.37 -13.26 -2.50
CA ASP A 19 -2.53 -14.09 -2.18
C ASP A 19 -2.78 -14.09 -0.67
N ASP A 20 -1.70 -14.07 0.13
CA ASP A 20 -1.76 -13.92 1.58
C ASP A 20 -2.40 -12.58 1.98
N LEU A 21 -1.94 -11.47 1.41
CA LEU A 21 -2.55 -10.14 1.61
C LEU A 21 -4.04 -10.13 1.24
N THR A 22 -4.42 -10.82 0.16
CA THR A 22 -5.81 -10.93 -0.27
C THR A 22 -6.63 -11.73 0.74
N ALA A 23 -6.11 -12.85 1.24
CA ALA A 23 -6.77 -13.67 2.25
C ALA A 23 -6.93 -12.91 3.59
N HIS A 24 -5.93 -12.12 3.99
CA HIS A 24 -6.01 -11.24 5.16
C HIS A 24 -7.11 -10.19 5.01
N LEU A 25 -7.17 -9.52 3.85
CA LEU A 25 -8.21 -8.54 3.53
C LEU A 25 -9.61 -9.17 3.55
N GLU A 26 -9.79 -10.32 2.91
CA GLU A 26 -11.06 -11.06 2.89
C GLU A 26 -11.50 -11.50 4.29
N ALA A 27 -10.54 -11.85 5.15
CA ALA A 27 -10.79 -12.18 6.54
C ALA A 27 -11.00 -10.94 7.44
N SER A 28 -10.95 -9.73 6.89
CA SER A 28 -10.99 -8.46 7.64
C SER A 28 -9.92 -8.40 8.75
N ARG A 29 -8.74 -8.96 8.47
CA ARG A 29 -7.60 -8.98 9.38
C ARG A 29 -6.50 -8.08 8.84
N PHE A 30 -5.92 -7.27 9.72
CA PHE A 30 -4.74 -6.48 9.40
C PHE A 30 -3.55 -7.38 9.10
N HIS A 31 -2.80 -7.05 8.07
CA HIS A 31 -1.52 -7.65 7.75
C HIS A 31 -0.38 -6.79 8.31
N PHE A 32 0.35 -7.34 9.28
CA PHE A 32 1.54 -6.68 9.82
C PHE A 32 2.72 -6.86 8.86
N PRO A 33 3.55 -5.83 8.58
CA PRO A 33 3.53 -4.49 9.18
C PRO A 33 2.72 -3.43 8.43
N THR A 34 2.33 -3.70 7.18
CA THR A 34 1.82 -2.68 6.24
C THR A 34 0.52 -2.00 6.70
N ASP A 35 -0.39 -2.74 7.33
CA ASP A 35 -1.69 -2.19 7.74
C ASP A 35 -1.66 -1.54 9.14
N VAL A 36 -0.53 -1.63 9.85
CA VAL A 36 -0.42 -1.30 11.29
C VAL A 36 0.34 0.02 11.45
N VAL A 37 -0.38 1.12 11.20
CA VAL A 37 0.17 2.50 11.12
C VAL A 37 0.65 3.08 12.45
N ASP A 38 0.22 2.50 13.56
CA ASP A 38 0.59 2.87 14.93
C ASP A 38 1.92 2.24 15.37
N SER A 39 2.36 1.17 14.70
CA SER A 39 3.62 0.51 15.00
C SER A 39 4.82 1.23 14.36
N ARG A 40 5.99 1.17 15.03
CA ARG A 40 7.24 1.70 14.45
C ARG A 40 7.56 1.07 13.09
N SER A 41 7.36 -0.24 12.99
CA SER A 41 7.59 -0.99 11.75
C SER A 41 6.64 -0.56 10.63
N GLY A 42 5.37 -0.27 10.93
CA GLY A 42 4.43 0.27 9.95
C GLY A 42 4.80 1.69 9.51
N LEU A 43 5.24 2.55 10.44
CA LEU A 43 5.72 3.89 10.09
C LEU A 43 6.97 3.84 9.21
N GLU A 44 7.91 2.95 9.50
CA GLU A 44 9.10 2.72 8.66
C GLU A 44 8.72 2.15 7.30
N ASP A 45 7.77 1.21 7.24
CA ASP A 45 7.28 0.63 5.99
C ASP A 45 6.56 1.68 5.15
N ILE A 46 5.75 2.57 5.74
CA ILE A 46 5.12 3.71 5.05
C ILE A 46 6.18 4.70 4.54
N LYS A 47 7.23 4.99 5.31
CA LYS A 47 8.34 5.84 4.85
C LYS A 47 9.12 5.18 3.73
N ARG A 48 9.35 3.87 3.81
CA ARG A 48 10.01 3.05 2.80
C ARG A 48 9.19 3.01 1.51
N MET A 49 7.93 2.59 1.62
CA MET A 49 6.74 3.17 0.99
C MET A 49 7.07 4.35 0.11
N GLN A 50 7.01 5.52 0.73
CA GLN A 50 7.14 6.84 0.14
C GLN A 50 8.51 7.16 -0.50
N SER A 51 9.59 6.50 -0.07
CA SER A 51 10.98 6.80 -0.46
C SER A 51 11.54 5.88 -1.56
N GLU A 52 11.18 4.59 -1.58
CA GLU A 52 11.51 3.63 -2.66
C GLU A 52 10.83 4.01 -3.99
N HIS A 53 10.07 5.10 -4.00
CA HIS A 53 9.34 5.72 -5.10
C HIS A 53 10.16 6.15 -6.33
N GLU A 54 11.49 6.06 -6.31
CA GLU A 54 12.35 6.26 -7.49
C GLU A 54 12.63 4.97 -8.27
N VAL A 55 12.65 3.81 -7.61
CA VAL A 55 13.04 2.55 -8.24
C VAL A 55 11.78 1.81 -8.70
N MET A 56 11.35 2.11 -9.93
CA MET A 56 10.37 1.31 -10.65
C MET A 56 10.82 -0.16 -10.67
N LYS A 57 10.23 -1.02 -9.83
CA LYS A 57 10.31 -2.46 -10.04
C LYS A 57 9.41 -2.81 -11.23
N PRO A 58 9.95 -3.35 -12.33
CA PRO A 58 9.23 -3.51 -13.59
C PRO A 58 8.08 -4.54 -13.56
N TYR A 59 7.85 -5.25 -12.44
CA TYR A 59 6.88 -6.35 -12.37
C TYR A 59 5.74 -6.16 -11.34
N ASP A 60 5.71 -5.07 -10.57
CA ASP A 60 4.65 -4.86 -9.57
C ASP A 60 3.51 -4.00 -10.12
N HIS A 61 2.53 -4.72 -10.69
CA HIS A 61 1.38 -4.17 -11.40
C HIS A 61 0.16 -3.92 -10.49
N PHE A 62 0.29 -3.92 -9.16
CA PHE A 62 -0.90 -3.84 -8.30
C PHE A 62 -0.80 -2.78 -7.19
N PHE A 63 -1.70 -1.80 -7.33
CA PHE A 63 -2.41 -1.05 -6.31
C PHE A 63 -1.93 0.29 -5.73
N PHE A 64 -0.65 0.68 -5.79
CA PHE A 64 -0.30 2.07 -5.45
C PHE A 64 -0.07 2.94 -6.69
N VAL A 65 -0.93 3.95 -6.86
CA VAL A 65 -0.76 5.02 -7.85
C VAL A 65 0.38 5.91 -7.36
N ASN A 66 1.61 5.60 -7.77
CA ASN A 66 2.79 6.35 -7.33
C ASN A 66 2.82 7.75 -7.96
N LYS A 67 3.36 8.74 -7.23
CA LYS A 67 3.67 10.08 -7.75
C LYS A 67 4.48 10.01 -9.05
N ALA A 68 5.49 9.14 -9.12
CA ALA A 68 6.28 8.91 -10.34
C ALA A 68 5.45 8.33 -11.51
N LYS A 69 4.51 7.40 -11.25
CA LYS A 69 3.60 6.87 -12.28
C LYS A 69 2.61 7.95 -12.74
N TYR A 70 2.16 8.80 -11.83
CA TYR A 70 1.31 9.94 -12.12
C TYR A 70 2.04 10.97 -13.00
N GLU A 71 3.28 11.33 -12.65
CA GLU A 71 4.13 12.26 -13.39
C GLU A 71 4.58 11.73 -14.76
N ARG A 72 4.69 10.41 -14.93
CA ARG A 72 4.95 9.83 -16.27
C ARG A 72 3.78 9.94 -17.23
N ARG A 73 2.55 10.02 -16.73
CA ARG A 73 1.37 10.20 -17.60
C ARG A 73 1.40 11.62 -18.19
N PRO A 74 0.97 11.83 -19.44
CA PRO A 74 0.83 13.18 -19.97
C PRO A 74 -0.25 13.95 -19.20
N HIS A 75 -0.11 15.26 -19.07
CA HIS A 75 -0.97 16.11 -18.23
C HIS A 75 -2.48 15.87 -18.47
N ASN A 76 -2.91 15.80 -19.73
CA ASN A 76 -4.32 15.57 -20.12
C ASN A 76 -4.85 14.14 -19.85
N ARG A 77 -4.00 13.21 -19.39
CA ARG A 77 -4.40 11.86 -18.96
C ARG A 77 -4.24 11.64 -17.46
N ARG A 78 -3.91 12.70 -16.71
CA ARG A 78 -3.79 12.67 -15.26
C ARG A 78 -5.13 12.99 -14.60
N VAL A 79 -5.37 12.36 -13.45
CA VAL A 79 -6.49 12.71 -12.58
C VAL A 79 -6.14 13.99 -11.83
N LEU A 80 -6.96 15.03 -11.94
CA LEU A 80 -6.73 16.29 -11.23
C LEU A 80 -7.19 16.17 -9.77
N TYR A 81 -6.28 15.73 -8.89
CA TYR A 81 -6.59 15.47 -7.48
C TYR A 81 -7.07 16.70 -6.71
N TRP A 82 -6.45 17.86 -6.93
CA TRP A 82 -6.84 19.08 -6.23
C TRP A 82 -8.07 19.73 -6.87
N ASP A 83 -7.99 20.04 -8.16
CA ASP A 83 -9.01 20.85 -8.85
C ASP A 83 -10.38 20.18 -8.94
N LYS A 84 -10.42 18.85 -9.07
CA LYS A 84 -11.68 18.10 -9.25
C LYS A 84 -12.13 17.31 -8.02
N LEU A 85 -11.19 16.88 -7.17
CA LEU A 85 -11.47 15.99 -6.05
C LEU A 85 -11.16 16.60 -4.69
N SER A 86 -10.51 17.77 -4.64
CA SER A 86 -10.09 18.46 -3.42
C SER A 86 -9.26 17.59 -2.46
N ILE A 87 -8.46 16.68 -3.02
CA ILE A 87 -7.59 15.78 -2.26
C ILE A 87 -6.24 16.46 -2.01
N LYS A 88 -5.92 16.72 -0.74
CA LYS A 88 -4.67 17.38 -0.30
C LYS A 88 -3.44 16.49 -0.48
N TYR A 89 -3.51 15.23 -0.05
CA TYR A 89 -2.39 14.27 -0.09
C TYR A 89 -2.78 13.01 -0.91
N PRO A 90 -2.66 13.04 -2.25
CA PRO A 90 -3.09 11.91 -3.08
C PRO A 90 -2.11 10.72 -3.12
N PHE A 91 -0.88 10.89 -2.63
CA PHE A 91 0.18 9.87 -2.69
C PHE A 91 0.83 9.59 -1.33
N THR A 92 0.45 10.33 -0.30
CA THR A 92 0.94 10.19 1.06
C THR A 92 -0.26 10.18 2.00
N PHE A 93 -0.12 9.53 3.14
CA PHE A 93 -1.14 9.52 4.19
C PHE A 93 -0.54 10.16 5.43
N GLU A 94 -0.85 11.43 5.66
CA GLU A 94 -0.40 12.19 6.82
C GLU A 94 -1.32 11.89 8.02
N TYR A 95 -1.09 10.73 8.65
CA TYR A 95 -1.89 10.29 9.79
C TYR A 95 -1.79 11.25 10.98
N GLU A 96 -0.61 11.79 11.25
CA GLU A 96 -0.37 12.71 12.37
C GLU A 96 -1.16 14.02 12.22
N GLU A 97 -1.19 14.59 11.02
CA GLU A 97 -1.97 15.81 10.74
C GLU A 97 -3.47 15.55 10.93
N LEU A 98 -3.97 14.41 10.43
CA LEU A 98 -5.37 14.03 10.62
C LEU A 98 -5.73 13.90 12.10
N VAL A 99 -4.90 13.24 12.91
CA VAL A 99 -5.14 13.09 14.35
C VAL A 99 -5.16 14.47 15.02
N ASN A 100 -4.23 15.36 14.69
CA ASN A 100 -4.16 16.70 15.25
C ASN A 100 -5.39 17.53 14.91
N ASP A 101 -5.86 17.48 13.65
CA ASP A 101 -7.07 18.19 13.21
C ASP A 101 -8.31 17.72 13.97
N TRP A 102 -8.44 16.41 14.19
CA TRP A 102 -9.56 15.83 14.94
C TRP A 102 -9.52 16.21 16.43
N LEU A 103 -8.32 16.27 17.02
CA LEU A 103 -8.15 16.72 18.39
C LEU A 103 -8.48 18.21 18.54
N ALA A 104 -8.08 19.04 17.58
CA ALA A 104 -8.39 20.47 17.58
C ALA A 104 -9.89 20.74 17.37
N ALA A 105 -10.56 19.99 16.50
CA ALA A 105 -11.99 20.13 16.23
C ALA A 105 -12.90 19.73 17.41
N LYS A 106 -12.36 19.02 18.40
CA LYS A 106 -13.10 18.59 19.59
C LYS A 106 -13.21 19.69 20.68
N VAL A 107 -12.42 20.75 20.56
CA VAL A 107 -12.42 21.92 21.47
C VAL A 107 -13.48 22.92 21.01
#